data_AF-A0A6P2AYV7-F1
#
_entry.id   AF-A0A6P2AYV7-F1
#
_cell.length_a   1.000
_cell.length_b   1.000
_cell.length_c   1.000
_cell.angle_alpha   90.00
_cell.angle_beta   90.00
_cell.angle_gamma   90.00
#
_symmetry.space_group_name_H-M   'P 1'
#
loop_
_entity.id
_entity.type
_entity.pdbx_description
1 polymer ?
#
loop_
_entity_poly.entity_id
_entity_poly.type
_entity_poly.pdbx_seq_one_letter_code
_entity_poly.pdbx_strand_id
1 'polypeptide(L)' 'MVDVFLVLLGFIWFAIALIGRSTGLPLGWDLWYSLWQPLFNPAIALLITGAIFTWAVKKVGERWGSKE' A
#
# COMPACT_ATOMS: atom_id res chain seq x y z
N MET A 1 -1.73 6.40 9.76
CA MET A 1 -1.98 7.26 8.57
C MET A 1 -0.74 7.40 7.72
N VAL A 2 0.44 7.62 8.31
CA VAL A 2 1.73 7.76 7.61
C VAL A 2 1.99 6.61 6.61
N ASP A 3 1.63 5.36 6.95
CA ASP A 3 1.83 4.19 6.09
C ASP A 3 1.08 4.30 4.75
N VAL A 4 -0.15 4.85 4.76
CA VAL A 4 -0.95 5.05 3.55
C VAL A 4 -0.26 6.02 2.60
N PHE A 5 0.18 7.16 3.14
CA PHE A 5 0.88 8.19 2.37
C PHE A 5 2.24 7.70 1.89
N LEU A 6 2.95 6.91 2.69
CA LEU A 6 4.21 6.30 2.33
C LEU A 6 4.05 5.37 1.12
N VAL A 7 3.03 4.49 1.12
CA VAL A 7 2.75 3.60 -0.01
C VAL A 7 2.37 4.39 -1.27
N LEU A 8 1.54 5.43 -1.14
CA LEU A 8 1.13 6.28 -2.27
C LEU A 8 2.28 7.11 -2.86
N LEU A 9 3.11 7.73 -2.01
CA LEU A 9 4.31 8.44 -2.45
C LEU A 9 5.34 7.49 -3.05
N GLY A 10 5.47 6.28 -2.46
CA GLY A 10 6.26 5.20 -3.02
C GLY A 10 5.81 4.78 -4.42
N PHE A 11 4.51 4.78 -4.68
CA PHE A 11 3.96 4.50 -6.00
C PHE A 11 4.26 5.61 -7.02
N ILE A 12 4.22 6.89 -6.61
CA ILE A 12 4.62 8.00 -7.49
C ILE A 12 6.12 7.89 -7.80
N TRP A 13 6.95 7.60 -6.81
CA TRP A 13 8.38 7.37 -7.02
C TRP A 13 8.62 6.16 -7.93
N PHE A 14 7.86 5.07 -7.77
CA PHE A 14 7.92 3.93 -8.68
C PHE A 14 7.69 4.32 -10.14
N ALA A 15 6.65 5.11 -10.41
CA ALA A 15 6.34 5.56 -11.78
C ALA A 15 7.48 6.38 -12.38
N ILE A 16 8.08 7.29 -11.60
CA ILE A 16 9.24 8.09 -12.02
C ILE A 16 10.47 7.19 -12.25
N ALA A 17 10.74 6.27 -11.33
CA ALA A 17 11.87 5.35 -11.42
C ALA A 17 11.76 4.39 -12.61
N LEU A 18 10.54 3.95 -12.95
CA LEU A 18 10.26 3.11 -14.11
C LEU A 18 10.53 3.85 -15.43
N ILE A 19 10.12 5.12 -15.53
CA ILE A 19 10.41 5.98 -16.69
C ILE A 19 11.92 6.30 -16.78
N GLY A 20 12.59 6.49 -15.64
CA GLY A 20 14.04 6.63 -15.60
C GLY A 20 14.75 5.39 -16.12
N ARG A 21 14.33 4.20 -15.67
CA ARG A 21 14.95 2.94 -16.09
C ARG A 21 14.75 2.66 -17.58
N SER A 22 13.62 3.04 -18.17
CA SER A 22 13.42 2.92 -19.63
C SER A 22 14.26 3.90 -20.45
N THR A 23 14.73 4.99 -19.85
CA THR A 23 15.62 5.99 -20.47
C THR A 23 17.10 5.78 -20.13
N GLY A 24 17.44 4.70 -19.42
CA GLY A 24 18.82 4.35 -19.04
C GLY A 24 19.36 5.10 -17.82
N LEU A 25 18.53 5.92 -17.17
CA LEU A 25 18.87 6.67 -15.96
C LEU A 25 18.36 5.94 -14.71
N PRO A 26 19.22 5.45 -13.81
CA PRO A 26 18.79 4.82 -12.56
C PRO A 26 18.32 5.90 -11.58
N LEU A 27 17.09 6.41 -11.76
CA LEU A 27 16.42 7.41 -10.90
C LEU A 27 16.03 6.85 -9.51
N GLY A 28 16.97 6.13 -8.87
CA GLY A 28 16.74 5.45 -7.61
C GLY A 28 15.95 4.15 -7.74
N TRP A 29 15.89 3.54 -8.93
CA TRP A 29 15.18 2.28 -9.15
C TRP A 29 15.67 1.16 -8.22
N ASP A 30 16.98 0.94 -8.12
CA ASP A 30 17.52 -0.14 -7.29
C ASP A 30 17.27 0.11 -5.79
N LEU A 31 17.31 1.38 -5.37
CA LEU A 31 16.94 1.78 -4.00
C LEU A 31 15.46 1.49 -3.74
N TRP A 32 14.57 1.96 -4.62
CA TRP A 32 13.13 1.71 -4.51
C TRP A 32 12.83 0.20 -4.45
N TYR A 33 13.49 -0.58 -5.31
CA TYR A 33 13.32 -2.04 -5.37
C TYR A 33 13.79 -2.71 -4.07
N SER A 34 14.92 -2.28 -3.50
CA SER A 34 15.40 -2.78 -2.21
C SER A 34 14.48 -2.41 -1.04
N LEU A 35 13.83 -1.24 -1.09
CA LEU A 35 12.86 -0.78 -0.09
C LEU A 35 11.50 -1.49 -0.22
N TRP A 36 11.21 -2.13 -1.36
CA TRP A 36 9.95 -2.83 -1.58
C TRP A 36 9.68 -3.93 -0.55
N GLN A 37 10.66 -4.80 -0.33
CA GLN A 37 10.55 -5.91 0.62
C GLN A 37 10.42 -5.47 2.09
N PRO A 38 11.30 -4.61 2.65
CA PRO A 38 11.27 -4.26 4.06
C PRO A 38 10.28 -3.14 4.41
N LEU A 39 9.90 -2.26 3.48
CA LEU A 39 9.11 -1.06 3.77
C LEU A 39 7.71 -1.10 3.16
N PHE A 40 7.62 -1.28 1.84
CA PHE A 40 6.33 -1.18 1.15
C PHE A 40 5.44 -2.40 1.38
N ASN A 41 6.01 -3.60 1.32
CA ASN A 41 5.25 -4.84 1.49
C ASN A 41 4.57 -4.94 2.88
N PRO A 42 5.24 -4.65 4.02
CA PRO A 42 4.58 -4.62 5.32
C PRO A 42 3.52 -3.52 5.43
N ALA A 43 3.79 -2.34 4.88
CA ALA A 43 2.83 -1.23 4.90
C ALA A 43 1.54 -1.60 4.15
N ILE A 44 1.65 -2.17 2.94
CA ILE A 44 0.49 -2.64 2.16
C ILE A 44 -0.28 -3.73 2.92
N ALA A 45 0.40 -4.68 3.55
CA ALA A 45 -0.24 -5.72 4.34
C ALA A 45 -1.07 -5.15 5.49
N LEU A 46 -0.57 -4.13 6.20
CA LEU A 46 -1.32 -3.44 7.24
C LEU A 46 -2.56 -2.72 6.69
N LEU A 47 -2.44 -2.06 5.53
CA LEU A 47 -3.58 -1.40 4.87
C LEU A 47 -4.68 -2.40 4.51
N ILE A 48 -4.32 -3.51 3.89
CA ILE A 48 -5.25 -4.58 3.51
C ILE A 48 -5.89 -5.18 4.76
N THR A 49 -5.10 -5.47 5.79
CA THR A 49 -5.59 -6.02 7.06
C THR A 49 -6.60 -5.07 7.71
N GLY A 50 -6.32 -3.77 7.76
CA GLY A 50 -7.24 -2.76 8.28
C GLY A 50 -8.54 -2.67 7.46
N ALA A 51 -8.45 -2.76 6.13
CA ALA A 51 -9.63 -2.75 5.26
C ALA A 51 -10.50 -4.00 5.47
N ILE A 52 -9.90 -5.19 5.54
CA ILE A 52 -10.60 -6.45 5.80
C ILE A 52 -11.24 -6.43 7.19
N PHE A 53 -10.52 -5.96 8.21
CA PHE A 53 -11.03 -5.86 9.57
C PHE A 53 -12.24 -4.94 9.64
N THR A 54 -12.15 -3.75 9.03
CA THR A 54 -13.27 -2.79 8.96
C THR A 54 -14.47 -3.39 8.26
N TRP A 55 -14.25 -4.08 7.13
CA TRP A 55 -15.31 -4.78 6.42
C TRP A 55 -15.95 -5.88 7.28
N ALA A 56 -15.16 -6.69 7.98
CA ALA A 56 -15.64 -7.77 8.82
C ALA A 56 -16.51 -7.26 9.97
N VAL A 57 -16.05 -6.22 10.68
CA VAL A 57 -16.81 -5.57 11.77
C VAL A 57 -18.14 -5.02 11.24
N LYS A 58 -18.11 -4.30 10.12
CA LYS A 58 -19.33 -3.78 9.48
C LYS A 58 -20.29 -4.90 9.10
N LYS A 59 -19.78 -6.00 8.54
CA LYS A 59 -20.59 -7.13 8.10
C LYS A 59 -21.28 -7.86 9.27
N VAL A 60 -20.59 -8.01 10.40
CA VAL A 60 -21.18 -8.61 11.60
C VAL A 60 -22.21 -7.67 12.22
N GLY A 61 -21.92 -6.37 12.29
CA GLY A 61 -22.85 -5.36 12.78
C GLY A 61 -24.16 -5.30 11.98
N GLU A 62 -24.08 -5.29 10.64
CA GLU A 62 -25.25 -5.35 9.76
C GLU A 62 -26.10 -6.61 9.99
N ARG A 63 -25.45 -7.77 10.20
CA ARG A 63 -26.17 -9.02 10.47
C ARG A 63 -26.91 -9.03 11.81
N TRP A 64 -26.42 -8.30 12.81
CA TRP A 64 -27.05 -8.25 14.14
C TRP A 64 -28.07 -7.12 14.25
N GLY A 65 -27.82 -5.95 13.63
CA GLY A 65 -28.78 -4.84 13.59
C GLY A 65 -29.96 -5.06 12.63
N SER A 66 -29.88 -6.01 11.71
CA SER A 66 -31.00 -6.39 10.82
C SER A 66 -32.05 -7.30 11.50
N LYS A 67 -31.90 -7.62 12.79
CA LYS A 67 -32.83 -8.50 13.54
C LYS A 67 -33.86 -7.76 14.39
N GLU A 68 -33.97 -6.44 14.28
CA GLU A 68 -35.05 -5.63 14.87
C GLU A 68 -35.94 -5.01 13.78
#